data_AF-A0A9N9AY25-F1
#
_entry.id   AF-A0A9N9AY25-F1
#
_cell.length_a   1.000
_cell.length_b   1.000
_cell.length_c   1.000
_cell.angle_alpha   90.00
_cell.angle_beta   90.00
_cell.angle_gamma   90.00
#
_symmetry.space_group_name_H-M   'P 1'
#
loop_
_entity.id
_entity.type
_entity.pdbx_description
1 polymer ?
#
loop_
_entity_poly.entity_id
_entity_poly.type
_entity_poly.pdbx_seq_one_letter_code
_entity_poly.pdbx_strand_id
1 'polypeptide(L)'
;CPIVKHIFIFRHMGSDVLLVLTQDLWWYDKIKKQCPYCPLQIVNGFTLYTLLHTTENYLLSSTVSFKYVFNYHEGDIYDCMTDIG
;
A
#
# COMPACT_ATOMS: atom_id res chain seq x y z
N CYS A 1 -17.11 10.38 -8.72
CA CYS A 1 -15.94 10.04 -9.56
C CYS A 1 -16.32 9.00 -10.61
N PRO A 2 -16.64 9.40 -11.85
CA PRO A 2 -17.20 8.49 -12.87
C PRO A 2 -16.21 7.46 -13.44
N ILE A 3 -14.90 7.66 -13.22
CA ILE A 3 -13.84 6.77 -13.74
C ILE A 3 -13.62 5.54 -12.84
N VAL A 4 -14.02 5.61 -11.56
CA VAL A 4 -13.82 4.51 -10.61
C VAL A 4 -14.86 3.42 -10.87
N LYS A 5 -14.39 2.22 -11.25
CA LYS A 5 -15.26 1.08 -11.59
C LYS A 5 -15.41 0.06 -10.47
N HIS A 6 -14.38 -0.12 -9.64
CA HIS A 6 -14.35 -1.11 -8.58
C HIS A 6 -13.76 -0.49 -7.32
N ILE A 7 -14.36 -0.79 -6.17
CA ILE A 7 -13.89 -0.35 -4.85
C ILE A 7 -13.66 -1.60 -4.01
N PHE A 8 -12.43 -1.80 -3.56
CA PHE A 8 -12.12 -2.87 -2.61
C PHE A 8 -12.29 -2.36 -1.18
N ILE A 9 -13.12 -3.06 -0.41
CA ILE A 9 -13.48 -2.65 0.95
C ILE A 9 -12.90 -3.65 1.94
N PHE A 10 -12.04 -3.13 2.81
CA PHE A 10 -11.51 -3.86 3.96
C PHE A 10 -12.39 -3.59 5.19
N ARG A 11 -12.95 -4.65 5.79
CA ARG A 11 -13.78 -4.53 7.00
C ARG A 11 -12.89 -4.54 8.24
N HIS A 12 -12.65 -3.37 8.82
CA HIS A 12 -11.85 -3.21 10.04
C HIS A 12 -12.69 -3.37 11.32
N MET A 13 -13.78 -2.61 11.48
CA MET A 13 -14.55 -2.54 12.74
C MET A 13 -15.78 -3.45 12.82
N GLY A 14 -16.05 -4.27 11.81
CA GLY A 14 -17.18 -5.21 11.86
C GLY A 14 -18.58 -4.56 11.82
N SER A 15 -18.70 -3.24 11.73
CA SER A 15 -19.98 -2.54 11.59
C SER A 15 -20.63 -2.80 10.23
N ASP A 16 -21.94 -2.59 10.15
CA ASP A 16 -22.67 -2.62 8.88
C ASP A 16 -22.40 -1.35 8.08
N VAL A 17 -22.26 -1.51 6.76
CA VAL A 17 -21.96 -0.43 5.82
C VAL A 17 -22.83 -0.63 4.59
N LEU A 18 -23.35 0.47 4.04
CA LEU A 18 -24.09 0.45 2.78
C LEU A 18 -23.14 0.16 1.62
N LEU A 19 -23.44 -0.88 0.85
CA LEU A 19 -22.65 -1.29 -0.32
C LEU A 19 -23.44 -1.16 -1.60
N VAL A 20 -22.78 -0.71 -2.66
CA VAL A 20 -23.28 -0.73 -4.02
C VAL A 20 -22.84 -2.04 -4.68
N LEU A 21 -23.77 -2.99 -4.79
CA LEU A 21 -23.52 -4.37 -5.27
C LEU A 21 -22.78 -4.46 -6.62
N THR A 22 -22.90 -3.45 -7.48
CA THR A 22 -22.27 -3.43 -8.81
C THR A 22 -20.82 -2.94 -8.82
N GLN A 23 -20.39 -2.23 -7.77
CA GLN A 23 -19.09 -1.52 -7.73
C GLN A 23 -18.21 -1.99 -6.55
N ASP A 24 -18.82 -2.31 -5.42
CA ASP A 24 -18.13 -2.56 -4.16
C ASP A 24 -17.83 -4.05 -3.98
N LEU A 25 -16.58 -4.34 -3.64
CA LEU A 25 -16.06 -5.70 -3.52
C LEU A 25 -15.46 -5.89 -2.13
N TRP A 26 -15.91 -6.90 -1.40
CA TRP A 26 -15.26 -7.28 -0.15
C TRP A 26 -13.85 -7.81 -0.40
N TRP A 27 -12.87 -7.18 0.24
CA TRP A 27 -11.46 -7.54 0.14
C TRP A 27 -11.22 -9.02 0.45
N TYR A 28 -11.76 -9.51 1.57
CA TYR A 28 -11.56 -10.90 2.03
C TYR A 28 -12.07 -11.94 1.03
N ASP A 29 -13.19 -11.69 0.37
CA ASP A 29 -13.78 -12.63 -0.60
C ASP A 29 -12.96 -12.71 -1.89
N LYS A 30 -12.26 -11.62 -2.23
CA LYS A 30 -11.42 -11.54 -3.42
C LYS A 30 -10.05 -12.14 -3.17
N ILE A 31 -9.40 -11.82 -2.06
CA ILE A 31 -8.07 -12.37 -1.71
C ILE A 31 -8.10 -13.88 -1.57
N LYS A 32 -9.14 -14.46 -0.93
CA LYS A 32 -9.27 -15.93 -0.78
C LYS A 32 -9.25 -16.70 -2.10
N LYS A 33 -9.58 -16.04 -3.22
CA LYS A 33 -9.62 -16.64 -4.55
C LYS A 33 -8.32 -16.44 -5.34
N GLN A 34 -7.36 -15.68 -4.81
CA GLN A 34 -6.10 -15.40 -5.49
C GLN A 34 -5.00 -16.40 -5.10
N CYS A 35 -4.05 -16.59 -6.01
CA CYS A 35 -2.81 -17.29 -5.71
C CYS A 35 -1.97 -16.47 -4.72
N PRO A 36 -1.32 -17.09 -3.71
CA PRO A 36 -0.42 -16.37 -2.80
C PRO A 36 0.85 -15.84 -3.49
N TYR A 37 1.11 -16.28 -4.72
CA TYR A 37 2.23 -15.81 -5.54
C TYR A 37 1.74 -14.97 -6.72
N CYS A 38 2.34 -13.79 -6.87
CA CYS A 38 2.20 -12.94 -8.03
C CYS A 38 3.63 -12.62 -8.54
N PRO A 39 3.93 -12.80 -9.84
CA PRO A 39 5.24 -12.46 -10.38
C PRO A 39 5.51 -10.96 -10.25
N LEU A 40 6.79 -10.61 -10.10
CA LEU A 40 7.21 -9.23 -9.99
C LEU A 40 6.93 -8.48 -11.31
N GLN A 41 6.36 -7.28 -11.20
CA GLN A 41 6.25 -6.35 -12.32
C GLN A 41 7.16 -5.14 -12.07
N ILE A 42 7.93 -4.76 -13.09
CA ILE A 42 8.75 -3.55 -13.06
C ILE A 42 7.83 -2.33 -13.17
N VAL A 43 7.96 -1.40 -12.23
CA VAL A 43 7.15 -0.18 -12.13
C VAL A 43 8.04 1.04 -12.01
N ASN A 44 7.60 2.18 -12.57
CA ASN A 44 8.44 3.37 -12.70
C ASN A 44 8.28 4.39 -11.55
N GLY A 45 7.21 4.33 -10.77
CA GLY A 45 7.00 5.25 -9.66
C GLY A 45 5.59 5.21 -9.07
N PHE A 46 5.35 6.10 -8.10
CA PHE A 46 4.05 6.33 -7.47
C PHE A 46 3.84 7.82 -7.18
N THR A 47 2.58 8.21 -6.99
CA THR A 47 2.20 9.59 -6.68
C THR A 47 1.65 9.66 -5.26
N LEU A 48 2.27 10.48 -4.42
CA LEU A 48 1.61 11.04 -3.24
C LEU A 48 0.96 12.36 -3.69
N TYR A 49 -0.15 12.79 -3.08
CA TYR A 49 -0.99 13.90 -3.60
C TYR A 49 -0.21 15.14 -4.09
N THR A 50 0.95 15.43 -3.49
CA THR A 50 1.80 16.57 -3.81
C THR A 50 2.96 16.28 -4.77
N LEU A 51 3.44 15.03 -4.90
CA LEU A 51 4.70 14.70 -5.58
C LEU A 51 4.67 13.33 -6.28
N LEU A 52 5.37 13.27 -7.42
CA LEU A 52 5.68 12.03 -8.13
C LEU A 52 7.06 11.52 -7.69
N HIS A 53 7.12 10.28 -7.21
CA HIS A 53 8.35 9.60 -6.84
C HIS A 53 8.67 8.49 -7.85
N THR A 54 9.90 8.45 -8.37
CA THR A 54 10.35 7.30 -9.18
C THR A 54 10.78 6.15 -8.28
N THR A 55 10.53 4.91 -8.72
CA THR A 55 10.79 3.70 -7.93
C THR A 55 12.24 3.61 -7.47
N GLU A 56 13.18 3.78 -8.39
CA GLU A 56 14.62 3.62 -8.10
C GLU A 56 15.11 4.67 -7.08
N ASN A 57 14.82 5.94 -7.33
CA ASN A 57 15.31 7.04 -6.49
C ASN A 57 14.69 6.99 -5.09
N TYR A 58 13.38 6.74 -5.00
CA TYR A 58 12.69 6.67 -3.72
C TYR A 58 13.22 5.51 -2.86
N LEU A 59 13.34 4.30 -3.43
CA LEU A 59 13.84 3.14 -2.71
C LEU A 59 15.30 3.31 -2.28
N LEU A 60 16.16 3.86 -3.15
CA LEU A 60 17.56 4.08 -2.80
C LEU A 60 17.69 5.13 -1.69
N SER A 61 17.08 6.31 -1.85
CA SER A 61 17.19 7.41 -0.90
C SER A 61 16.63 7.06 0.48
N SER A 62 15.45 6.42 0.52
CA SER A 62 14.84 5.96 1.77
C SER A 62 15.71 4.92 2.48
N THR A 63 16.21 3.91 1.76
CA THR A 63 17.04 2.85 2.35
C THR A 63 18.38 3.38 2.87
N VAL A 64 19.04 4.28 2.12
CA VAL A 64 20.31 4.89 2.53
C VAL A 64 20.10 5.75 3.78
N SER A 65 19.09 6.61 3.79
CA SER A 65 18.78 7.46 4.93
C SER A 65 18.40 6.62 6.14
N PHE A 66 17.59 5.57 5.94
CA PHE A 66 17.20 4.64 6.97
C PHE A 66 18.42 3.98 7.63
N LYS A 67 19.36 3.48 6.81
CA LYS A 67 20.58 2.86 7.29
C LYS A 67 21.49 3.82 8.05
N TYR A 68 21.75 5.02 7.52
CA TYR A 68 22.79 5.90 8.06
C TYR A 68 22.29 6.95 9.05
N VAL A 69 21.08 7.49 8.89
CA VAL A 69 20.54 8.51 9.79
C VAL A 69 19.98 7.87 11.06
N PHE A 70 19.19 6.81 10.90
CA PHE A 70 18.65 6.06 12.05
C PHE A 70 19.62 4.98 12.55
N ASN A 71 20.77 4.82 11.87
CA ASN A 71 21.80 3.85 12.22
C ASN A 71 21.23 2.42 12.40
N TYR A 72 20.33 2.02 11.49
CA TYR A 72 19.64 0.74 11.55
C TYR A 72 20.61 -0.43 11.34
N HIS A 73 20.52 -1.43 12.22
CA HIS A 73 21.20 -2.70 12.12
C HIS A 73 20.20 -3.85 11.91
N GLU A 74 20.69 -4.95 11.35
CA GLU A 74 19.86 -6.13 11.14
C GLU A 74 19.34 -6.66 12.48
N GLY A 75 18.02 -6.76 12.59
CA GLY A 75 17.34 -7.18 13.83
C GLY A 75 16.82 -6.04 14.69
N ASP A 76 17.15 -4.78 14.39
CA ASP A 76 16.58 -3.63 15.10
C ASP A 76 15.06 -3.52 14.85
N ILE A 77 14.33 -3.09 15.87
CA ILE A 77 12.90 -2.77 15.75
C ILE A 77 12.79 -1.26 15.51
N TYR A 78 12.32 -0.88 14.33
CA TYR A 78 12.03 0.50 14.00
C TYR A 78 10.57 0.83 14.25
N ASP A 79 10.33 1.90 15.01
CA ASP A 79 9.00 2.34 15.42
C ASP A 79 8.76 3.78 14.95
N CYS A 80 7.99 3.90 13.87
CA CYS A 80 7.61 5.18 13.29
C CYS A 80 6.15 5.48 13.64
N MET A 81 5.95 6.43 14.54
CA MET A 81 4.61 6.84 15.00
C MET A 81 3.86 7.76 14.03
N THR A 82 4.36 7.92 12.81
CA THR A 82 3.74 8.78 11.79
C THR A 82 2.67 8.01 11.01
N ASP A 83 1.71 8.74 10.45
CA ASP A 83 0.73 8.18 9.52
C ASP A 83 1.36 7.89 8.13
N ILE A 84 0.71 7.07 7.32
CA ILE A 84 1.16 6.67 5.97
C ILE A 84 0.70 7.63 4.84
N GLY A 85 -0.21 8.57 5.14
CA GLY A 85 -0.89 9.43 4.18
C GLY A 85 -0.08 10.57 3.57
#